data_AF-A0AAW7AZJ2-F1
#
_entry.id   AF-A0AAW7AZJ2-F1
#
_cell.length_a   1.000
_cell.length_b   1.000
_cell.length_c   1.000
_cell.angle_alpha   90.00
_cell.angle_beta   90.00
_cell.angle_gamma   90.00
#
_symmetry.space_group_name_H-M   'P 1'
#
loop_
_entity.id
_entity.type
_entity.pdbx_description
1 polymer ?
#
loop_
_entity_poly.entity_id
_entity_poly.type
_entity_poly.pdbx_seq_one_letter_code
_entity_poly.pdbx_strand_id
1 'polypeptide(L)'
;MTMIAMTPRSALHDALRRCERGEWQHSALYLWMVENFEMMERSISGGRVRWGRIADAAYADGLRARHGGPAAVNTVKSTWYRVRKAVRAALEKREAEDAARQYRRDATAAKLAQETADREAASVARAGAERELEIRQIAERGFPPTPAAPSSAPVSAAVPTMPVQVSSETTAQDDAPGVVIGQIKRPVKMLEAAPRYGEDRFKPLPPCYVGPRPAGMPENLPLEALTPLDATGLTSDGGTDFEQIPGLPRMSFFERQSDWARACVPMIEAVPREKRSLMLKGMLLLVKGYARNF
;
A
#
# COMPACT_ATOMS: atom_id res chain seq x y z
N MET A 1 -57.52 -11.00 10.38
CA MET A 1 -56.71 -9.82 10.80
C MET A 1 -55.79 -10.27 11.93
N THR A 2 -54.62 -10.76 11.60
CA THR A 2 -53.63 -11.23 12.59
C THR A 2 -52.76 -10.04 12.97
N MET A 3 -52.95 -9.53 14.19
CA MET A 3 -52.06 -8.53 14.79
C MET A 3 -50.72 -9.21 15.05
N ILE A 4 -49.71 -8.87 14.26
CA ILE A 4 -48.32 -9.26 14.54
C ILE A 4 -47.91 -8.47 15.77
N ALA A 5 -47.89 -9.15 16.93
CA ALA A 5 -47.32 -8.62 18.14
C ALA A 5 -45.84 -8.30 17.87
N MET A 6 -45.50 -7.01 17.80
CA MET A 6 -44.12 -6.56 17.77
C MET A 6 -43.47 -7.03 19.06
N THR A 7 -42.57 -8.02 18.95
CA THR A 7 -41.75 -8.51 20.06
C THR A 7 -41.04 -7.30 20.69
N PRO A 8 -41.16 -7.06 22.00
CA PRO A 8 -40.45 -5.97 22.63
C PRO A 8 -38.95 -6.20 22.44
N ARG A 9 -38.26 -5.27 21.76
CA ARG A 9 -36.81 -5.28 21.62
C ARG A 9 -36.21 -5.49 23.00
N SER A 10 -35.45 -6.57 23.18
CA SER A 10 -34.89 -6.89 24.49
C SER A 10 -33.90 -5.78 24.88
N ALA A 11 -33.91 -5.39 26.17
CA ALA A 11 -32.98 -4.40 26.71
C ALA A 11 -31.51 -4.78 26.44
N LEU A 12 -31.23 -6.08 26.32
CA LEU A 12 -29.93 -6.62 25.92
C LEU A 12 -29.57 -6.31 24.47
N HIS A 13 -30.51 -6.44 23.53
CA HIS A 13 -30.28 -6.12 22.12
C HIS A 13 -30.03 -4.62 21.92
N ASP A 14 -30.73 -3.77 22.68
CA ASP A 14 -30.44 -2.35 22.71
C ASP A 14 -29.06 -2.09 23.31
N ALA A 15 -28.69 -2.74 24.43
CA ALA A 15 -27.34 -2.63 25.02
C ALA A 15 -26.22 -3.07 24.05
N LEU A 16 -26.41 -4.14 23.27
CA LEU A 16 -25.44 -4.59 22.29
C LEU A 16 -25.28 -3.61 21.13
N ARG A 17 -26.38 -3.05 20.60
CA ARG A 17 -26.31 -1.97 19.60
C ARG A 17 -25.64 -0.71 20.12
N ARG A 18 -25.80 -0.40 21.40
CA ARG A 18 -25.11 0.71 22.08
C ARG A 18 -23.60 0.46 22.15
N CYS A 19 -23.19 -0.78 22.40
CA CYS A 19 -21.79 -1.19 22.34
C CYS A 19 -21.22 -1.10 20.91
N GLU A 20 -21.93 -1.58 19.89
CA GLU A 20 -21.51 -1.49 18.48
C GLU A 20 -21.36 -0.04 18.00
N ARG A 21 -22.22 0.87 18.45
CA ARG A 21 -22.13 2.31 18.13
C ARG A 21 -21.04 3.05 18.90
N GLY A 22 -20.31 2.37 19.79
CA GLY A 22 -19.25 2.99 20.58
C GLY A 22 -19.78 4.00 21.60
N GLU A 23 -20.97 3.79 22.19
CA GLU A 23 -21.50 4.65 23.26
C GLU A 23 -20.58 4.76 24.49
N TRP A 24 -19.67 3.79 24.66
CA TRP A 24 -18.60 3.86 25.67
C TRP A 24 -17.51 4.89 25.33
N GLN A 25 -17.31 5.15 24.04
CA GLN A 25 -16.30 6.07 23.52
C GLN A 25 -16.85 7.49 23.32
N HIS A 26 -18.14 7.62 23.00
CA HIS A 26 -18.77 8.88 22.64
C HIS A 26 -20.06 9.14 23.43
N SER A 27 -20.28 10.39 23.84
CA SER A 27 -21.50 10.80 24.54
C SER A 27 -22.74 10.66 23.67
N ALA A 28 -23.92 10.40 24.26
CA ALA A 28 -25.20 10.38 23.54
C ALA A 28 -25.45 11.64 22.70
N LEU A 29 -25.05 12.81 23.23
CA LEU A 29 -25.07 14.08 22.49
C LEU A 29 -24.22 14.05 21.21
N TYR A 30 -23.05 13.41 21.25
CA TYR A 30 -22.15 13.33 20.10
C TYR A 30 -22.76 12.45 19.01
N LEU A 31 -23.28 11.28 19.38
CA LEU A 31 -23.92 10.36 18.44
C LEU A 31 -25.14 10.99 17.78
N TRP A 32 -25.99 11.63 18.57
CA TRP A 32 -27.16 12.35 18.05
C TRP A 32 -26.75 13.45 17.06
N MET A 33 -25.71 14.23 17.38
CA MET A 33 -25.20 15.27 16.48
C MET A 33 -24.58 14.72 15.19
N VAL A 34 -23.96 13.53 15.23
CA VAL A 34 -23.45 12.85 14.03
C VAL A 34 -24.62 12.37 13.15
N GLU A 35 -25.62 11.71 13.74
CA GLU A 35 -26.81 11.22 13.04
C GLU A 35 -27.63 12.36 12.42
N ASN A 36 -27.66 13.53 13.05
CA ASN A 36 -28.44 14.70 12.62
C ASN A 36 -27.55 15.83 12.06
N PHE A 37 -26.33 15.51 11.62
CA PHE A 37 -25.32 16.50 11.23
C PHE A 37 -25.82 17.47 10.15
N GLU A 38 -26.40 16.96 9.07
CA GLU A 38 -26.86 17.80 7.94
C GLU A 38 -27.98 18.76 8.34
N MET A 39 -28.90 18.29 9.19
CA MET A 39 -29.99 19.10 9.70
C MET A 39 -29.43 20.25 10.53
N MET A 40 -28.53 19.94 11.48
CA MET A 40 -27.88 20.96 12.28
C MET A 40 -27.03 21.92 11.45
N GLU A 41 -26.27 21.43 10.46
CA GLU A 41 -25.42 22.27 9.62
C GLU A 41 -26.26 23.28 8.84
N ARG A 42 -27.38 22.85 8.24
CA ARG A 42 -28.34 23.71 7.54
C ARG A 42 -28.99 24.74 8.46
N SER A 43 -29.36 24.35 9.67
CA SER A 43 -30.02 25.26 10.63
C SER A 43 -29.06 26.25 11.30
N ILE A 44 -27.77 25.92 11.37
CA ILE A 44 -26.73 26.74 12.00
C ILE A 44 -26.02 27.64 10.97
N SER A 45 -26.01 27.26 9.68
CA SER A 45 -25.43 28.08 8.62
C SER A 45 -26.24 29.34 8.38
N GLY A 46 -25.64 30.53 8.62
CA GLY A 46 -26.21 31.83 8.23
C GLY A 46 -26.55 32.79 9.37
N GLY A 47 -26.47 32.38 10.65
CA GLY A 47 -26.82 33.25 11.79
C GLY A 47 -26.05 32.99 13.08
N ARG A 48 -26.24 33.86 14.08
CA ARG A 48 -25.69 33.65 15.45
C ARG A 48 -26.44 32.52 16.13
N VAL A 49 -25.74 31.41 16.39
CA VAL A 49 -26.31 30.24 17.08
C VAL A 49 -26.57 30.55 18.55
N ARG A 50 -27.81 30.33 18.99
CA ARG A 50 -28.20 30.42 20.41
C ARG A 50 -27.92 29.09 21.12
N TRP A 51 -26.66 28.84 21.44
CA TRP A 51 -26.20 27.59 22.08
C TRP A 51 -26.92 27.25 23.39
N GLY A 52 -27.37 28.26 24.16
CA GLY A 52 -28.15 28.05 25.38
C GLY A 52 -29.43 27.25 25.14
N ARG A 53 -30.23 27.65 24.14
CA ARG A 53 -31.47 26.94 23.79
C ARG A 53 -31.23 25.52 23.29
N ILE A 54 -30.11 25.29 22.61
CA ILE A 54 -29.73 23.95 22.14
C ILE A 54 -29.34 23.07 23.33
N ALA A 55 -28.64 23.61 24.33
CA ALA A 55 -28.35 22.91 25.58
C ALA A 55 -29.62 22.57 26.37
N ASP A 56 -30.56 23.51 26.48
CA ASP A 56 -31.84 23.28 27.17
C ASP A 56 -32.66 22.19 26.47
N ALA A 57 -32.74 22.24 25.14
CA ALA A 57 -33.43 21.23 24.33
C ALA A 57 -32.74 19.85 24.45
N ALA A 58 -31.41 19.80 24.36
CA ALA A 58 -30.65 18.57 24.54
C ALA A 58 -30.88 17.96 25.93
N TYR A 59 -31.01 18.78 26.97
CA TYR A 59 -31.36 18.31 28.30
C TYR A 59 -32.78 17.75 28.37
N ALA A 60 -33.76 18.44 27.78
CA ALA A 60 -35.15 17.98 27.71
C ALA A 60 -35.28 16.63 26.98
N ASP A 61 -34.47 16.42 25.94
CA ASP A 61 -34.43 15.17 25.16
C ASP A 61 -33.58 14.07 25.85
N GLY A 62 -33.04 14.33 27.04
CA GLY A 62 -32.24 13.37 27.79
C GLY A 62 -30.84 13.11 27.21
N LEU A 63 -30.36 13.97 26.30
CA LEU A 63 -29.02 13.88 25.72
C LEU A 63 -27.99 14.30 26.76
N ARG A 64 -27.30 13.31 27.32
CA ARG A 64 -26.30 13.51 28.37
C ARG A 64 -24.88 13.63 27.82
N ALA A 65 -24.05 14.34 28.56
CA ALA A 65 -22.60 14.37 28.35
C ALA A 65 -21.98 13.00 28.71
N ARG A 66 -20.71 12.79 28.37
CA ARG A 66 -20.00 11.52 28.59
C ARG A 66 -19.99 11.05 30.05
N HIS A 67 -20.03 11.98 31.00
CA HIS A 67 -20.07 11.70 32.43
C HIS A 67 -21.50 11.57 33.01
N GLY A 68 -22.52 11.47 32.16
CA GLY A 68 -23.93 11.35 32.58
C GLY A 68 -24.58 12.65 33.06
N GLY A 69 -23.81 13.74 33.15
CA GLY A 69 -24.32 15.08 33.50
C GLY A 69 -25.11 15.76 32.37
N PRO A 70 -25.88 16.82 32.71
CA PRO A 70 -26.57 17.65 31.72
C PRO A 70 -25.60 18.30 30.74
N ALA A 71 -26.03 18.46 29.48
CA ALA A 71 -25.21 19.07 28.45
C ALA A 71 -25.10 20.60 28.66
N ALA A 72 -24.02 21.04 29.31
CA ALA A 72 -23.72 22.47 29.42
C ALA A 72 -23.47 23.10 28.04
N VAL A 73 -23.71 24.41 27.91
CA VAL A 73 -23.59 25.17 26.66
C VAL A 73 -22.21 24.99 25.99
N ASN A 74 -21.12 25.05 26.75
CA ASN A 74 -19.77 24.83 26.24
C ASN A 74 -19.53 23.40 25.78
N THR A 75 -20.16 22.42 26.43
CA THR A 75 -20.12 21.01 26.04
C THR A 75 -20.81 20.81 24.69
N VAL A 76 -22.00 21.39 24.51
CA VAL A 76 -22.74 21.34 23.22
C VAL A 76 -21.91 21.96 22.11
N LYS A 77 -21.39 23.17 22.33
CA LYS A 77 -20.57 23.88 21.35
C LYS A 77 -19.32 23.09 20.97
N SER A 78 -18.53 22.65 21.95
CA SER A 78 -17.30 21.89 21.69
C SER A 78 -17.57 20.54 21.03
N THR A 79 -18.66 19.86 21.40
CA THR A 79 -19.10 18.61 20.77
C THR A 79 -19.46 18.86 19.31
N TRP A 80 -20.22 19.92 19.01
CA TRP A 80 -20.55 20.29 17.63
C TRP A 80 -19.31 20.54 16.77
N TYR A 81 -18.32 21.29 17.28
CA TYR A 81 -17.07 21.50 16.54
C TYR A 81 -16.32 20.20 16.26
N ARG A 82 -16.28 19.28 17.23
CA ARG A 82 -15.65 17.96 17.06
C ARG A 82 -16.40 17.11 16.03
N VAL A 83 -17.73 17.08 16.10
CA VAL A 83 -18.58 16.37 15.14
C VAL A 83 -18.37 16.94 13.74
N ARG A 84 -18.43 18.27 13.58
CA ARG A 84 -18.22 18.91 12.28
C ARG A 84 -16.87 18.57 11.67
N LYS A 85 -15.79 18.58 12.48
CA LYS A 85 -14.45 18.17 12.01
C LYS A 85 -14.43 16.69 11.61
N ALA A 86 -15.00 15.82 12.44
CA ALA A 86 -15.00 14.37 12.22
C ALA A 86 -15.82 13.98 10.98
N VAL A 87 -17.02 14.53 10.83
CA VAL A 87 -17.92 14.23 9.69
C VAL A 87 -17.31 14.74 8.39
N ARG A 88 -16.75 15.96 8.35
CA ARG A 88 -16.07 16.48 7.15
C ARG A 88 -14.87 15.65 6.75
N ALA A 89 -14.00 15.29 7.71
CA ALA A 89 -12.87 14.42 7.44
C ALA A 89 -13.32 13.02 6.92
N ALA A 90 -14.43 12.50 7.44
CA ALA A 90 -14.99 11.23 6.96
C ALA A 90 -15.56 11.34 5.54
N LEU A 91 -16.21 12.46 5.19
CA LEU A 91 -16.70 12.72 3.84
C LEU A 91 -15.54 12.86 2.85
N GLU A 92 -14.54 13.68 3.16
CA GLU A 92 -13.33 13.85 2.33
C GLU A 92 -12.61 12.51 2.10
N LYS A 93 -12.51 11.68 3.14
CA LYS A 93 -11.92 10.34 3.03
C LYS A 93 -12.73 9.45 2.09
N ARG A 94 -14.06 9.46 2.19
CA ARG A 94 -14.93 8.68 1.29
C ARG A 94 -14.80 9.14 -0.15
N GLU A 95 -14.82 10.44 -0.40
CA GLU A 95 -14.63 11.02 -1.73
C GLU A 95 -13.27 10.63 -2.33
N ALA A 96 -12.19 10.67 -1.53
CA ALA A 96 -10.87 10.24 -1.95
C ALA A 96 -10.81 8.73 -2.27
N GLU A 97 -11.45 7.89 -1.46
CA GLU A 97 -11.54 6.45 -1.70
C GLU A 97 -12.33 6.11 -2.97
N ASP A 98 -13.43 6.82 -3.22
CA ASP A 98 -14.24 6.65 -4.43
C ASP A 98 -13.50 7.14 -5.68
N ALA A 99 -12.82 8.29 -5.61
CA ALA A 99 -11.95 8.77 -6.68
C ALA A 99 -10.81 7.78 -7.00
N ALA A 100 -10.16 7.22 -5.97
CA ALA A 100 -9.13 6.21 -6.15
C ALA A 100 -9.67 4.89 -6.73
N ARG A 101 -10.95 4.56 -6.47
CA ARG A 101 -11.62 3.40 -7.06
C ARG A 101 -11.96 3.64 -8.53
N GLN A 102 -12.45 4.83 -8.86
CA GLN A 102 -12.72 5.24 -10.25
C GLN A 102 -11.43 5.24 -11.07
N TYR A 103 -10.37 5.89 -10.59
CA TYR A 103 -9.07 5.89 -11.26
C TYR A 103 -8.55 4.48 -11.56
N ARG A 104 -8.70 3.54 -10.61
CA ARG A 104 -8.31 2.13 -10.82
C ARG A 104 -9.14 1.45 -11.91
N ARG A 105 -10.44 1.69 -11.96
CA ARG A 105 -11.33 1.16 -13.00
C ARG A 105 -10.94 1.72 -14.37
N ASP A 106 -10.73 3.03 -14.45
CA ASP A 106 -10.37 3.71 -15.69
C ASP A 106 -9.01 3.26 -16.20
N ALA A 107 -8.03 3.10 -15.31
CA ALA A 107 -6.71 2.57 -15.66
C ALA A 107 -6.79 1.12 -16.20
N THR A 108 -7.63 0.27 -15.60
CA THR A 108 -7.83 -1.10 -16.12
C THR A 108 -8.58 -1.11 -17.46
N ALA A 109 -9.57 -0.23 -17.64
CA ALA A 109 -10.30 -0.10 -18.89
C ALA A 109 -9.38 0.42 -20.01
N ALA A 110 -8.52 1.39 -19.73
CA ALA A 110 -7.55 1.92 -20.68
C ALA A 110 -6.53 0.85 -21.12
N LYS A 111 -6.04 0.02 -20.18
CA LYS A 111 -5.15 -1.10 -20.53
C LYS A 111 -5.83 -2.12 -21.45
N LEU A 112 -7.07 -2.52 -21.12
CA LEU A 112 -7.83 -3.44 -21.96
C LEU A 112 -8.09 -2.85 -23.35
N ALA A 113 -8.44 -1.56 -23.43
CA ALA A 113 -8.65 -0.86 -24.69
C ALA A 113 -7.36 -0.82 -25.54
N GLN A 114 -6.21 -0.58 -24.91
CA GLN A 114 -4.91 -0.62 -25.59
C GLN A 114 -4.58 -2.02 -26.10
N GLU A 115 -4.75 -3.05 -25.28
CA GLU A 115 -4.52 -4.44 -25.69
C GLU A 115 -5.42 -4.86 -26.86
N THR A 116 -6.69 -4.41 -26.86
CA THR A 116 -7.60 -4.66 -28.00
C THR A 116 -7.15 -3.92 -29.25
N ALA A 117 -6.74 -2.66 -29.13
CA ALA A 117 -6.24 -1.88 -30.27
C ALA A 117 -4.95 -2.47 -30.86
N ASP A 118 -4.03 -2.90 -30.01
CA ASP A 118 -2.77 -3.54 -30.42
C ASP A 118 -3.05 -4.88 -31.13
N ARG A 119 -4.03 -5.66 -30.63
CA ARG A 119 -4.45 -6.92 -31.26
C ARG A 119 -5.10 -6.69 -32.62
N GLU A 120 -5.94 -5.67 -32.76
CA GLU A 120 -6.54 -5.27 -34.03
C GLU A 120 -5.48 -4.80 -35.02
N ALA A 121 -4.56 -3.93 -34.60
CA ALA A 121 -3.44 -3.47 -35.42
C ALA A 121 -2.56 -4.64 -35.90
N ALA A 122 -2.26 -5.60 -35.02
CA ALA A 122 -1.51 -6.80 -35.38
C ALA A 122 -2.27 -7.68 -36.39
N SER A 123 -3.60 -7.77 -36.30
CA SER A 123 -4.41 -8.52 -37.26
C SER A 123 -4.40 -7.88 -38.66
N VAL A 124 -4.50 -6.54 -38.73
CA VAL A 124 -4.43 -5.78 -39.99
C VAL A 124 -3.05 -5.89 -40.61
N ALA A 125 -1.98 -5.82 -39.81
CA ALA A 125 -0.62 -5.97 -40.29
C ALA A 125 -0.36 -7.37 -40.89
N ARG A 126 -0.89 -8.43 -40.25
CA ARG A 126 -0.81 -9.80 -40.79
C ARG A 126 -1.56 -9.94 -42.12
N ALA A 127 -2.78 -9.43 -42.21
CA ALA A 127 -3.57 -9.46 -43.44
C ALA A 127 -2.90 -8.67 -44.58
N GLY A 128 -2.24 -7.55 -44.27
CA GLY A 128 -1.44 -6.79 -45.23
C GLY A 128 -0.22 -7.58 -45.73
N ALA A 129 0.51 -8.22 -44.83
CA ALA A 129 1.67 -9.06 -45.17
C ALA A 129 1.28 -10.27 -46.03
N GLU A 130 0.15 -10.92 -45.73
CA GLU A 130 -0.38 -12.03 -46.54
C GLU A 130 -0.73 -11.59 -47.96
N ARG A 131 -1.39 -10.44 -48.13
CA ARG A 131 -1.67 -9.86 -49.45
C ARG A 131 -0.40 -9.52 -50.23
N GLU A 132 0.63 -8.98 -49.56
CA GLU A 132 1.90 -8.66 -50.22
C GLU A 132 2.63 -9.92 -50.68
N LEU A 133 2.61 -11.00 -49.89
CA LEU A 133 3.15 -12.31 -50.28
C LEU A 133 2.40 -12.89 -51.49
N GLU A 134 1.08 -12.77 -51.52
CA GLU A 134 0.26 -13.23 -52.65
C GLU A 134 0.59 -12.47 -53.95
N ILE A 135 0.77 -11.15 -53.87
CA ILE A 135 1.22 -10.33 -55.01
C ILE A 135 2.59 -10.78 -55.51
N ARG A 136 3.55 -11.05 -54.61
CA ARG A 136 4.89 -11.55 -54.99
C ARG A 136 4.84 -12.91 -55.66
N GLN A 137 4.03 -13.86 -55.16
CA GLN A 137 3.89 -15.18 -55.78
C GLN A 137 3.27 -15.12 -57.18
N ILE A 138 2.35 -14.19 -57.43
CA ILE A 138 1.78 -13.96 -58.76
C ILE A 138 2.84 -13.39 -59.70
N ALA A 139 3.68 -12.45 -59.23
CA ALA A 139 4.78 -11.90 -60.01
C ALA A 139 5.83 -12.96 -60.37
N GLU A 140 6.16 -13.89 -59.46
CA GLU A 140 7.09 -14.99 -59.69
C GLU A 140 6.57 -16.05 -60.67
N ARG A 141 5.23 -16.25 -60.73
CA ARG A 141 4.61 -17.15 -61.73
C ARG A 141 4.58 -16.58 -63.16
N GLY A 142 4.94 -15.30 -63.34
CA GLY A 142 4.84 -14.59 -64.63
C GLY A 142 6.07 -14.64 -65.54
N PHE A 143 7.17 -15.33 -65.20
CA PHE A 143 8.39 -15.34 -66.01
C PHE A 143 9.05 -16.74 -66.10
N PRO A 144 9.48 -17.21 -67.29
CA PRO A 144 10.15 -18.50 -67.42
C PRO A 144 11.62 -18.44 -66.95
N PRO A 145 12.16 -19.50 -66.32
CA PRO A 145 13.55 -19.55 -65.89
C PRO A 145 14.48 -20.10 -66.99
N THR A 146 15.67 -19.52 -67.10
CA THR A 146 16.79 -20.03 -67.94
C THR A 146 17.87 -20.65 -67.02
N PRO A 147 18.52 -21.77 -67.37
CA PRO A 147 19.22 -22.63 -66.39
C PRO A 147 20.77 -22.48 -66.32
N ALA A 148 21.29 -22.82 -65.12
CA ALA A 148 22.59 -23.45 -64.74
C ALA A 148 23.93 -22.71 -65.04
N ALA A 149 25.05 -22.82 -64.29
CA ALA A 149 25.60 -23.85 -63.40
C ALA A 149 26.80 -23.30 -62.51
N PRO A 150 27.73 -24.07 -61.89
CA PRO A 150 27.97 -24.12 -60.41
C PRO A 150 29.43 -23.82 -59.94
N SER A 151 29.71 -23.72 -58.62
CA SER A 151 31.02 -24.12 -58.04
C SER A 151 31.11 -24.15 -56.49
N SER A 152 31.52 -25.32 -55.96
CA SER A 152 32.44 -25.61 -54.81
C SER A 152 32.17 -25.14 -53.36
N ALA A 153 32.22 -26.12 -52.43
CA ALA A 153 32.43 -26.01 -50.97
C ALA A 153 33.92 -26.34 -50.60
N PRO A 154 34.35 -26.60 -49.33
CA PRO A 154 33.88 -26.21 -47.97
C PRO A 154 35.02 -25.73 -47.00
N VAL A 155 34.73 -25.11 -45.84
CA VAL A 155 35.59 -25.26 -44.62
C VAL A 155 34.92 -24.91 -43.26
N SER A 156 35.08 -25.87 -42.32
CA SER A 156 35.51 -25.82 -40.90
C SER A 156 34.79 -25.11 -39.72
N ALA A 157 34.77 -25.91 -38.62
CA ALA A 157 34.88 -25.59 -37.17
C ALA A 157 33.64 -24.99 -36.45
N ALA A 158 33.31 -25.29 -35.18
CA ALA A 158 33.74 -26.24 -34.15
C ALA A 158 32.67 -26.25 -33.01
N VAL A 159 32.81 -27.22 -32.09
CA VAL A 159 31.95 -27.65 -30.96
C VAL A 159 31.72 -26.55 -29.86
N PRO A 160 30.77 -26.72 -28.91
CA PRO A 160 31.19 -27.32 -27.62
C PRO A 160 30.17 -28.23 -26.92
N THR A 161 30.72 -29.11 -26.07
CA THR A 161 30.07 -30.07 -25.17
C THR A 161 30.15 -29.56 -23.73
N MET A 162 29.09 -29.76 -22.93
CA MET A 162 29.09 -30.35 -21.57
C MET A 162 27.70 -30.22 -20.92
N PRO A 163 27.23 -31.28 -20.24
CA PRO A 163 26.56 -31.07 -18.96
C PRO A 163 26.94 -32.16 -17.93
N VAL A 164 27.09 -31.82 -16.65
CA VAL A 164 26.85 -32.76 -15.54
C VAL A 164 26.30 -32.00 -14.33
N GLN A 165 25.42 -32.70 -13.63
CA GLN A 165 24.36 -32.31 -12.73
C GLN A 165 24.57 -33.03 -11.37
N VAL A 166 23.66 -32.82 -10.40
CA VAL A 166 23.31 -33.70 -9.25
C VAL A 166 24.04 -33.38 -7.93
N SER A 167 23.40 -32.66 -6.98
CA SER A 167 22.52 -33.14 -5.87
C SER A 167 23.32 -33.58 -4.63
N SER A 168 22.88 -33.55 -3.39
CA SER A 168 21.74 -33.00 -2.64
C SER A 168 22.10 -33.13 -1.15
N GLU A 169 21.41 -32.39 -0.26
CA GLU A 169 20.90 -32.89 1.05
C GLU A 169 21.91 -33.25 2.18
N THR A 170 21.73 -32.95 3.48
CA THR A 170 20.65 -32.39 4.31
C THR A 170 21.25 -31.94 5.67
N THR A 171 20.61 -30.97 6.36
CA THR A 171 20.41 -30.84 7.85
C THR A 171 21.58 -31.03 8.83
N ALA A 172 21.76 -30.29 9.92
CA ALA A 172 21.05 -29.21 10.60
C ALA A 172 21.96 -28.67 11.73
N GLN A 173 21.51 -27.58 12.34
CA GLN A 173 21.75 -27.11 13.73
C GLN A 173 22.85 -26.05 14.02
N ASP A 174 22.34 -24.95 14.59
CA ASP A 174 22.91 -23.89 15.43
C ASP A 174 24.43 -23.84 15.63
N ASP A 175 25.05 -22.72 15.19
CA ASP A 175 25.96 -21.92 16.03
C ASP A 175 26.40 -20.64 15.29
N ALA A 176 26.87 -19.63 16.04
CA ALA A 176 27.48 -18.40 15.50
C ALA A 176 28.48 -18.71 14.36
N PRO A 177 28.53 -17.94 13.25
CA PRO A 177 29.31 -18.34 12.09
C PRO A 177 30.82 -18.22 12.35
N GLY A 178 31.42 -19.32 12.79
CA GLY A 178 32.85 -19.55 12.71
C GLY A 178 33.26 -19.56 11.25
N VAL A 179 34.09 -18.61 10.84
CA VAL A 179 34.63 -18.57 9.47
C VAL A 179 35.62 -19.72 9.34
N VAL A 180 35.21 -20.80 8.69
CA VAL A 180 36.10 -21.91 8.33
C VAL A 180 36.93 -21.48 7.13
N ILE A 181 38.25 -21.41 7.31
CA ILE A 181 39.21 -21.10 6.25
C ILE A 181 39.01 -22.11 5.11
N GLY A 182 38.65 -21.64 3.92
CA GLY A 182 38.41 -22.47 2.73
C GLY A 182 36.96 -22.57 2.26
N GLN A 183 35.97 -22.08 3.03
CA GLN A 183 34.60 -21.96 2.53
C GLN A 183 34.46 -20.73 1.61
N ILE A 184 34.14 -20.97 0.34
CA ILE A 184 33.77 -19.92 -0.62
C ILE A 184 32.33 -19.51 -0.32
N LYS A 185 32.11 -18.27 0.12
CA LYS A 185 30.76 -17.72 0.32
C LYS A 185 30.01 -17.74 -1.01
N ARG A 186 28.73 -18.12 -0.98
CA ARG A 186 27.86 -18.06 -2.16
C ARG A 186 27.80 -16.62 -2.68
N PRO A 187 27.91 -16.39 -4.00
CA PRO A 187 27.76 -15.05 -4.55
C PRO A 187 26.31 -14.57 -4.32
N VAL A 188 26.16 -13.50 -3.54
CA VAL A 188 24.86 -12.85 -3.31
C VAL A 188 24.78 -11.63 -4.23
N LYS A 189 23.75 -11.57 -5.08
CA LYS A 189 23.48 -10.37 -5.88
C LYS A 189 22.91 -9.29 -4.94
N MET A 190 23.57 -8.14 -4.90
CA MET A 190 23.14 -7.01 -4.09
C MET A 190 21.88 -6.37 -4.68
N LEU A 191 20.98 -5.89 -3.81
CA LEU A 191 19.83 -5.10 -4.20
C LEU A 191 20.31 -3.72 -4.69
N GLU A 192 19.86 -3.33 -5.88
CA GLU A 192 20.13 -2.01 -6.45
C GLU A 192 18.99 -1.05 -6.12
N ALA A 193 19.30 0.25 -6.06
CA ALA A 193 18.28 1.26 -5.79
C ALA A 193 17.21 1.26 -6.89
N ALA A 194 15.94 1.30 -6.51
CA ALA A 194 14.84 1.35 -7.46
C ALA A 194 14.94 2.61 -8.34
N PRO A 195 14.65 2.51 -9.65
CA PRO A 195 14.64 3.68 -10.53
C PRO A 195 13.63 4.73 -10.02
N ARG A 196 14.10 5.97 -9.83
CA ARG A 196 13.26 7.07 -9.34
C ARG A 196 12.64 7.81 -10.52
N TYR A 197 11.32 8.00 -10.49
CA TYR A 197 10.55 8.68 -11.54
C TYR A 197 9.85 9.93 -11.00
N GLY A 198 9.39 10.81 -11.90
CA GLY A 198 8.56 11.96 -11.53
C GLY A 198 9.25 12.96 -10.59
N GLU A 199 8.55 13.40 -9.54
CA GLU A 199 9.05 14.35 -8.54
C GLU A 199 10.16 13.76 -7.65
N ASP A 200 10.19 12.44 -7.49
CA ASP A 200 11.18 11.78 -6.64
C ASP A 200 12.59 11.85 -7.22
N ARG A 201 12.76 12.04 -8.53
CA ARG A 201 14.09 12.25 -9.14
C ARG A 201 14.80 13.50 -8.62
N PHE A 202 14.04 14.49 -8.14
CA PHE A 202 14.56 15.77 -7.66
C PHE A 202 14.78 15.81 -6.15
N LYS A 203 14.24 14.85 -5.40
CA LYS A 203 14.45 14.77 -3.96
C LYS A 203 15.88 14.27 -3.72
N PRO A 204 16.76 15.02 -3.04
CA PRO A 204 18.11 14.55 -2.74
C PRO A 204 18.04 13.25 -1.94
N LEU A 205 18.93 12.30 -2.26
CA LEU A 205 19.04 11.07 -1.48
C LEU A 205 19.54 11.42 -0.06
N PRO A 206 18.96 10.82 0.99
CA PRO A 206 19.49 11.00 2.34
C PRO A 206 20.96 10.55 2.39
N PRO A 207 21.79 11.13 3.28
CA PRO A 207 23.18 10.73 3.43
C PRO A 207 23.27 9.24 3.77
N CYS A 208 24.31 8.54 3.29
CA CYS A 208 24.45 7.10 3.50
C CYS A 208 24.51 6.74 4.99
N TYR A 209 24.03 5.54 5.33
CA TYR A 209 24.22 5.00 6.67
C TYR A 209 25.71 4.75 6.93
N VAL A 210 26.22 5.31 8.02
CA VAL A 210 27.58 5.07 8.51
C VAL A 210 27.48 4.40 9.87
N GLY A 211 27.79 3.10 9.92
CA GLY A 211 27.68 2.31 11.15
C GLY A 211 27.88 0.81 10.90
N PRO A 212 27.88 0.00 11.98
CA PRO A 212 27.95 -1.45 11.85
C PRO A 212 26.68 -2.01 11.19
N ARG A 213 26.79 -3.17 10.53
CA ARG A 213 25.63 -3.83 9.94
C ARG A 213 24.58 -4.14 11.04
N PRO A 214 23.33 -3.68 10.93
CA PRO A 214 22.32 -3.98 11.93
C PRO A 214 21.99 -5.47 11.99
N ALA A 215 21.64 -5.95 13.18
CA ALA A 215 21.19 -7.33 13.38
C ALA A 215 19.89 -7.60 12.59
N GLY A 216 19.80 -8.78 11.98
CA GLY A 216 18.63 -9.17 11.17
C GLY A 216 18.55 -8.52 9.78
N MET A 217 19.55 -7.74 9.37
CA MET A 217 19.61 -7.16 8.03
C MET A 217 19.81 -8.26 6.96
N PRO A 218 18.97 -8.33 5.92
CA PRO A 218 19.14 -9.29 4.82
C PRO A 218 20.52 -9.18 4.16
N GLU A 219 21.11 -10.32 3.78
CA GLU A 219 22.48 -10.38 3.22
C GLU A 219 22.63 -9.57 1.93
N ASN A 220 21.59 -9.57 1.09
CA ASN A 220 21.52 -8.89 -0.20
C ASN A 220 21.25 -7.38 -0.11
N LEU A 221 20.94 -6.84 1.07
CA LEU A 221 20.65 -5.42 1.24
C LEU A 221 21.98 -4.66 1.48
N PRO A 222 22.32 -3.63 0.69
CA PRO A 222 23.51 -2.82 0.93
C PRO A 222 23.30 -1.84 2.10
N LEU A 223 24.39 -1.45 2.78
CA LEU A 223 24.31 -0.47 3.88
C LEU A 223 23.82 0.90 3.40
N GLU A 224 24.10 1.26 2.16
CA GLU A 224 23.60 2.49 1.52
C GLU A 224 22.06 2.55 1.46
N ALA A 225 21.40 1.39 1.47
CA ALA A 225 19.95 1.30 1.50
C ALA A 225 19.33 1.65 2.86
N LEU A 226 20.15 1.81 3.91
CA LEU A 226 19.67 2.13 5.26
C LEU A 226 19.55 3.63 5.48
N THR A 227 18.54 4.04 6.23
CA THR A 227 18.38 5.42 6.70
C THR A 227 19.53 5.78 7.65
N PRO A 228 20.14 6.97 7.55
CA PRO A 228 21.22 7.37 8.45
C PRO A 228 20.76 7.37 9.92
N LEU A 229 21.70 7.16 10.84
CA LEU A 229 21.41 7.15 12.27
C LEU A 229 20.98 8.53 12.80
N ASP A 230 21.44 9.60 12.13
CA ASP A 230 21.11 10.99 12.46
C ASP A 230 19.73 11.43 11.92
N ALA A 231 18.99 10.56 11.23
CA ALA A 231 17.65 10.88 10.78
C ALA A 231 16.71 11.09 11.97
N THR A 232 15.82 12.07 11.86
CA THR A 232 14.85 12.37 12.93
C THR A 232 13.71 11.35 12.99
N GLY A 233 13.37 10.71 11.86
CA GLY A 233 12.19 9.83 11.75
C GLY A 233 10.87 10.56 12.02
N LEU A 234 10.86 11.89 11.91
CA LEU A 234 9.71 12.76 12.15
C LEU A 234 9.43 13.62 10.91
N THR A 235 8.15 13.80 10.59
CA THR A 235 7.71 14.73 9.56
C THR A 235 7.82 16.17 10.04
N SER A 236 7.74 17.14 9.11
CA SER A 236 7.72 18.58 9.41
C SER A 236 6.63 18.99 10.41
N ASP A 237 5.55 18.21 10.46
CA ASP A 237 4.37 18.45 11.31
C ASP A 237 4.50 17.77 12.69
N GLY A 238 5.65 17.15 12.99
CA GLY A 238 5.91 16.41 14.23
C GLY A 238 5.26 15.02 14.26
N GLY A 239 4.73 14.55 13.13
CA GLY A 239 4.25 13.18 12.97
C GLY A 239 5.39 12.18 12.82
N THR A 240 5.11 10.89 12.96
CA THR A 240 6.09 9.82 12.74
C THR A 240 6.23 9.52 11.24
N ASP A 241 7.44 9.66 10.71
CA ASP A 241 7.77 9.20 9.35
C ASP A 241 8.33 7.77 9.43
N PHE A 242 7.49 6.79 9.09
CA PHE A 242 7.87 5.38 9.10
C PHE A 242 8.86 5.01 7.97
N GLU A 243 8.97 5.83 6.93
CA GLU A 243 9.88 5.57 5.80
C GLU A 243 11.31 6.06 6.10
N GLN A 244 11.46 6.95 7.08
CA GLN A 244 12.74 7.55 7.47
C GLN A 244 13.18 7.15 8.89
N ILE A 245 12.83 5.94 9.32
CA ILE A 245 13.29 5.45 10.63
C ILE A 245 14.81 5.16 10.59
N PRO A 246 15.59 5.70 11.54
CA PRO A 246 17.04 5.50 11.60
C PRO A 246 17.45 4.03 11.59
N GLY A 247 18.42 3.67 10.75
CA GLY A 247 18.99 2.33 10.68
C GLY A 247 18.10 1.25 10.05
N LEU A 248 16.93 1.62 9.50
CA LEU A 248 16.06 0.71 8.76
C LEU A 248 16.16 0.92 7.24
N PRO A 249 15.71 -0.05 6.42
CA PRO A 249 15.72 0.08 4.97
C PRO A 249 14.86 1.27 4.51
N ARG A 250 15.36 2.04 3.54
CA ARG A 250 14.62 3.13 2.90
C ARG A 250 13.64 2.56 1.89
N MET A 251 12.44 3.15 1.81
CA MET A 251 11.46 2.77 0.78
C MET A 251 12.01 2.97 -0.64
N SER A 252 12.81 4.01 -0.88
CA SER A 252 13.35 4.36 -2.20
C SER A 252 14.25 3.29 -2.84
N PHE A 253 14.70 2.29 -2.07
CA PHE A 253 15.47 1.16 -2.59
C PHE A 253 14.60 0.01 -3.10
N PHE A 254 13.29 0.07 -2.91
CA PHE A 254 12.36 -0.99 -3.28
C PHE A 254 11.31 -0.47 -4.25
N GLU A 255 10.97 -1.28 -5.25
CA GLU A 255 9.89 -0.97 -6.18
C GLU A 255 8.50 -1.15 -5.54
N ARG A 256 8.39 -2.10 -4.59
CA ARG A 256 7.14 -2.48 -3.94
C ARG A 256 7.23 -2.33 -2.44
N GLN A 257 6.18 -1.77 -1.84
CA GLN A 257 6.06 -1.65 -0.38
C GLN A 257 6.11 -3.00 0.33
N SER A 258 5.67 -4.09 -0.31
CA SER A 258 5.73 -5.44 0.23
C SER A 258 7.16 -5.95 0.38
N ASP A 259 8.04 -5.64 -0.57
CA ASP A 259 9.43 -6.11 -0.57
C ASP A 259 10.25 -5.31 0.44
N TRP A 260 9.99 -4.00 0.52
CA TRP A 260 10.48 -3.15 1.60
C TRP A 260 10.04 -3.69 2.96
N ALA A 261 8.75 -4.01 3.12
CA ALA A 261 8.21 -4.54 4.35
C ALA A 261 8.91 -5.85 4.76
N ARG A 262 9.12 -6.77 3.81
CA ARG A 262 9.83 -8.05 4.04
C ARG A 262 11.27 -7.84 4.51
N ALA A 263 11.96 -6.80 4.02
CA ALA A 263 13.31 -6.46 4.47
C ALA A 263 13.33 -5.85 5.89
N CYS A 264 12.30 -5.09 6.25
CA CYS A 264 12.18 -4.45 7.57
C CYS A 264 11.87 -5.43 8.70
N VAL A 265 11.01 -6.43 8.49
CA VAL A 265 10.59 -7.39 9.53
C VAL A 265 11.75 -8.03 10.28
N PRO A 266 12.74 -8.70 9.63
CA PRO A 266 13.79 -9.41 10.36
C PRO A 266 14.68 -8.47 11.17
N MET A 267 14.90 -7.23 10.70
CA MET A 267 15.66 -6.21 11.44
C MET A 267 14.92 -5.75 12.70
N ILE A 268 13.61 -5.54 12.62
CA ILE A 268 12.80 -5.15 13.79
C ILE A 268 12.67 -6.33 14.76
N GLU A 269 12.54 -7.55 14.23
CA GLU A 269 12.38 -8.75 15.05
C GLU A 269 13.67 -9.15 15.79
N ALA A 270 14.83 -8.83 15.22
CA ALA A 270 16.13 -8.97 15.89
C ALA A 270 16.26 -8.12 17.17
N VAL A 271 15.51 -7.02 17.29
CA VAL A 271 15.43 -6.23 18.54
C VAL A 271 14.48 -6.93 19.52
N PRO A 272 14.90 -7.24 20.77
CA PRO A 272 14.02 -7.82 21.79
C PRO A 272 12.76 -6.98 22.02
N ARG A 273 11.61 -7.61 22.26
CA ARG A 273 10.30 -6.94 22.33
C ARG A 273 10.26 -5.84 23.39
N GLU A 274 10.97 -6.05 24.50
CA GLU A 274 11.08 -5.14 25.65
C GLU A 274 11.84 -3.86 25.28
N LYS A 275 12.80 -3.96 24.36
CA LYS A 275 13.67 -2.86 23.91
C LYS A 275 13.13 -2.11 22.69
N ARG A 276 12.01 -2.54 22.11
CA ARG A 276 11.41 -1.86 20.95
C ARG A 276 10.74 -0.56 21.37
N SER A 277 11.15 0.54 20.74
CA SER A 277 10.48 1.84 20.87
C SER A 277 9.03 1.78 20.37
N LEU A 278 8.21 2.77 20.75
CA LEU A 278 6.83 2.89 20.26
C LEU A 278 6.78 2.99 18.72
N MET A 279 7.75 3.68 18.12
CA MET A 279 7.87 3.77 16.66
C MET A 279 8.13 2.40 16.03
N LEU A 280 9.05 1.61 16.57
CA LEU A 280 9.33 0.25 16.06
C LEU A 280 8.13 -0.70 16.24
N LYS A 281 7.39 -0.57 17.35
CA LYS A 281 6.16 -1.34 17.58
C LYS A 281 5.07 -0.98 16.57
N GLY A 282 4.86 0.32 16.32
CA GLY A 282 3.92 0.81 15.32
C GLY A 282 4.31 0.39 13.90
N MET A 283 5.59 0.53 13.55
CA MET A 283 6.13 0.10 12.27
C MET A 283 5.96 -1.40 12.06
N LEU A 284 6.22 -2.24 13.06
CA LEU A 284 6.04 -3.69 12.93
C LEU A 284 4.60 -4.08 12.62
N LEU A 285 3.61 -3.39 13.20
CA LEU A 285 2.19 -3.62 12.89
C LEU A 285 1.86 -3.22 11.46
N LEU A 286 2.34 -2.06 11.02
CA LEU A 286 2.15 -1.52 9.68
C LEU A 286 2.79 -2.42 8.61
N VAL A 287 4.05 -2.81 8.82
CA VAL A 287 4.84 -3.67 7.95
C VAL A 287 4.25 -5.09 7.87
N LYS A 288 3.75 -5.64 8.99
CA LYS A 288 3.01 -6.92 8.98
C LYS A 288 1.68 -6.84 8.23
N GLY A 289 1.05 -5.67 8.22
CA GLY A 289 -0.12 -5.40 7.37
C GLY A 289 0.21 -5.49 5.88
N TYR A 290 1.32 -4.89 5.46
CA TYR A 290 1.78 -4.95 4.07
C TYR A 290 2.24 -6.35 3.64
N ALA A 291 2.87 -7.10 4.55
CA ALA A 291 3.36 -8.44 4.26
C ALA A 291 2.26 -9.52 4.19
N ARG A 292 1.07 -9.29 4.77
CA ARG A 292 -0.06 -10.25 4.78
C ARG A 292 -1.02 -10.13 3.58
N ASN A 293 -0.98 -9.03 2.84
CA ASN A 293 -1.93 -8.76 1.76
C ASN A 293 -1.50 -9.36 0.40
N PHE A 294 -0.62 -10.36 0.40
CA PHE A 294 -0.17 -11.13 -0.77
C PHE A 294 -0.02 -12.60 -0.42
#